data_AF-W9R0D6-F1
#
_entry.id   AF-W9R0D6-F1
#
_cell.length_a   1.000
_cell.length_b   1.000
_cell.length_c   1.000
_cell.angle_alpha   90.00
_cell.angle_beta   90.00
_cell.angle_gamma   90.00
#
_symmetry.space_group_name_H-M   'P 1'
#
loop_
_entity.id
_entity.type
_entity.pdbx_description
1 polymer ?
#
loop_
_entity_poly.entity_id
_entity_poly.type
_entity_poly.pdbx_seq_one_letter_code
_entity_poly.pdbx_strand_id
1 'polypeptide(L)'
;MRRRPGIGGLQNAAAARDQYRLLGENVAKVRTDLMKEQLATFRSQLEEFACKHKNDIRKNPAFRSQFHEMCTKIGVDPLASNKGFWAELLGIGDFYYELGWYRLLISDW
;
A
#
# COMPACT_ATOMS: atom_id res chain seq x y z
N MET A 1 45.53 -28.33 -24.24
CA MET A 1 45.03 -27.75 -25.51
C MET A 1 43.57 -27.30 -25.30
N ARG A 2 43.32 -26.00 -25.10
CA ARG A 2 41.97 -25.47 -24.78
C ARG A 2 41.20 -25.32 -26.10
N ARG A 3 40.24 -26.21 -26.38
CA ARG A 3 39.41 -26.16 -27.59
C ARG A 3 38.63 -24.85 -27.59
N ARG A 4 38.76 -24.07 -28.68
CA ARG A 4 37.98 -22.84 -28.89
C ARG A 4 36.49 -23.21 -28.85
N PRO A 5 35.64 -22.48 -28.10
CA PRO A 5 34.20 -22.71 -28.13
C PRO A 5 33.71 -22.63 -29.58
N GLY A 6 33.09 -23.69 -30.08
CA GLY A 6 32.46 -23.69 -31.39
C GLY A 6 31.26 -22.74 -31.40
N ILE A 7 30.90 -22.24 -32.58
CA ILE A 7 29.79 -21.29 -32.77
C ILE A 7 28.48 -21.80 -32.15
N GLY A 8 28.21 -23.11 -32.22
CA GLY A 8 27.05 -23.73 -31.56
C GLY A 8 27.08 -23.67 -30.01
N GLY A 9 28.27 -23.68 -29.40
CA GLY A 9 28.41 -23.48 -27.95
C GLY A 9 28.13 -22.04 -27.52
N LEU A 10 28.49 -21.06 -28.36
CA LEU A 10 28.15 -19.64 -28.14
C LEU A 10 26.64 -19.39 -28.32
N GLN A 11 26.01 -20.00 -29.32
CA GLN A 11 24.56 -19.93 -29.52
C GLN A 11 23.78 -20.57 -28.36
N ASN A 12 24.20 -21.76 -27.91
CA ASN A 12 23.59 -22.42 -26.75
C ASN A 12 23.78 -21.61 -25.46
N ALA A 13 24.95 -20.99 -25.26
CA ALA A 13 25.20 -20.12 -24.12
C ALA A 13 24.36 -18.83 -24.16
N ALA A 14 24.14 -18.26 -25.36
CA ALA A 14 23.26 -17.12 -25.56
C ALA A 14 21.79 -17.49 -25.28
N ALA A 15 21.32 -18.61 -25.84
CA ALA A 15 19.96 -19.11 -25.62
C ALA A 15 19.68 -19.42 -24.14
N ALA A 16 20.64 -20.04 -23.44
CA ALA A 16 20.52 -20.28 -22.00
C ALA A 16 20.43 -18.96 -21.21
N ARG A 17 21.24 -17.96 -21.54
CA ARG A 17 21.16 -16.62 -20.92
C ARG A 17 19.80 -15.97 -21.13
N ASP A 18 19.24 -16.02 -22.33
CA ASP A 18 17.92 -15.47 -22.62
C ASP A 18 16.81 -16.20 -21.85
N GLN A 19 16.90 -17.51 -21.71
CA GLN A 19 15.95 -18.29 -20.89
C GLN A 19 16.02 -17.89 -19.41
N TYR A 20 17.22 -17.75 -18.84
CA TYR A 20 17.37 -17.29 -17.46
C TYR A 20 16.86 -15.85 -17.26
N ARG A 21 17.07 -14.97 -18.24
CA ARG A 21 16.52 -13.61 -18.22
C ARG A 21 15.00 -13.61 -18.20
N LEU A 22 14.37 -14.35 -19.12
CA LEU A 22 12.91 -14.48 -19.18
C LEU A 22 12.33 -15.09 -17.90
N LEU A 23 12.99 -16.10 -17.33
CA LEU A 23 12.59 -16.68 -16.05
C LEU A 23 12.67 -15.63 -14.92
N GLY A 24 13.74 -14.85 -14.87
CA GLY A 24 13.90 -13.77 -13.89
C GLY A 24 12.83 -12.69 -14.01
N GLU A 25 12.52 -12.26 -15.23
CA GLU A 25 11.43 -11.32 -15.52
C GLU A 25 10.06 -11.87 -15.09
N ASN A 26 9.78 -13.16 -15.34
CA ASN A 26 8.54 -13.80 -14.93
C ASN A 26 8.41 -13.92 -13.41
N VAL A 27 9.49 -14.32 -12.71
CA VAL A 27 9.50 -14.39 -11.24
C VAL A 27 9.26 -13.00 -10.63
N ALA A 28 9.87 -11.96 -11.20
CA ALA A 28 9.64 -10.58 -10.76
C ALA A 28 8.18 -10.17 -10.96
N LYS A 29 7.58 -10.47 -12.12
CA LYS A 29 6.16 -10.18 -12.40
C LYS A 29 5.23 -10.89 -11.42
N VAL A 30 5.40 -12.21 -11.24
CA VAL A 30 4.58 -13.00 -10.29
C VAL A 30 4.66 -12.43 -8.88
N ARG A 31 5.86 -12.04 -8.42
CA ARG A 31 6.02 -11.41 -7.10
C ARG A 31 5.27 -10.07 -7.02
N THR A 32 5.34 -9.25 -8.06
CA THR A 32 4.65 -7.96 -8.08
C THR A 32 3.13 -8.10 -8.12
N ASP A 33 2.62 -9.09 -8.85
CA ASP A 33 1.17 -9.32 -8.97
C ASP A 33 0.61 -9.88 -7.66
N LEU A 34 1.32 -10.82 -7.02
CA LEU A 34 0.99 -11.29 -5.68
C LEU A 34 0.94 -10.13 -4.67
N MET A 35 1.91 -9.21 -4.72
CA MET A 35 1.91 -8.05 -3.83
C MET A 35 0.71 -7.12 -4.05
N LYS A 36 0.27 -6.93 -5.30
CA LYS A 36 -0.93 -6.14 -5.61
C LYS A 36 -2.20 -6.81 -5.06
N GLU A 37 -2.34 -8.12 -5.22
CA GLU A 37 -3.48 -8.87 -4.67
C GLU A 37 -3.54 -8.81 -3.14
N GLN A 38 -2.39 -8.93 -2.49
CA GLN A 38 -2.30 -8.80 -1.03
C GLN A 38 -2.69 -7.38 -0.57
N LEU A 39 -2.25 -6.33 -1.28
CA LEU A 39 -2.67 -4.96 -0.98
C LEU A 39 -4.17 -4.74 -1.22
N ALA A 40 -4.75 -5.35 -2.25
CA ALA A 40 -6.19 -5.26 -2.50
C ALA A 40 -7.00 -5.94 -1.38
N THR A 41 -6.59 -7.15 -0.99
CA THR A 41 -7.20 -7.88 0.14
C THR A 41 -7.11 -7.07 1.43
N PHE A 42 -5.93 -6.50 1.71
CA PHE A 42 -5.72 -5.69 2.90
C PHE A 42 -6.60 -4.44 2.90
N ARG A 43 -6.73 -3.75 1.76
CA ARG A 43 -7.61 -2.57 1.64
C ARG A 43 -9.06 -2.91 1.98
N SER A 44 -9.57 -4.03 1.47
CA SER A 44 -10.94 -4.46 1.74
C SER A 44 -11.15 -4.82 3.22
N GLN A 45 -10.18 -5.52 3.84
CA GLN A 45 -10.24 -5.83 5.27
C GLN A 45 -10.15 -4.58 6.15
N LEU A 46 -9.30 -3.63 5.77
CA LEU A 46 -9.16 -2.35 6.46
C LEU A 46 -10.47 -1.54 6.36
N GLU A 47 -11.16 -1.62 5.23
CA GLU A 47 -12.46 -0.98 5.00
C GLU A 47 -13.53 -1.56 5.91
N GLU A 48 -13.64 -2.89 5.93
CA GLU A 48 -14.56 -3.60 6.81
C GLU A 48 -14.29 -3.29 8.29
N PHE A 49 -13.01 -3.33 8.68
CA PHE A 49 -12.57 -3.00 10.04
C PHE A 49 -12.99 -1.58 10.43
N ALA A 50 -12.76 -0.62 9.54
CA ALA A 50 -13.04 0.77 9.82
C ALA A 50 -14.54 1.07 9.85
N CYS A 51 -15.33 0.44 8.98
CA CYS A 51 -16.80 0.51 9.04
C CYS A 51 -17.33 -0.04 10.36
N LYS A 52 -16.83 -1.19 10.80
CA LYS A 52 -17.25 -1.84 12.05
C LYS A 52 -16.88 -1.01 13.28
N HIS A 53 -15.70 -0.39 13.28
CA HIS A 53 -15.16 0.36 14.42
C HIS A 53 -15.28 1.88 14.27
N LYS A 54 -16.08 2.39 13.33
CA LYS A 54 -16.24 3.82 13.04
C LYS A 54 -16.52 4.66 14.29
N ASN A 55 -17.40 4.18 15.16
CA ASN A 55 -17.76 4.89 16.39
C ASN A 55 -16.61 4.91 17.41
N ASP A 56 -15.84 3.83 17.50
CA ASP A 56 -14.68 3.73 18.39
C ASP A 56 -13.55 4.65 17.90
N ILE A 57 -13.33 4.70 16.58
CA ILE A 57 -12.38 5.63 15.93
C ILE A 57 -12.79 7.09 16.22
N ARG A 58 -14.10 7.40 16.21
CA ARG A 58 -14.59 8.74 16.51
C ARG A 58 -14.50 9.09 18.00
N LYS A 59 -14.77 8.17 18.92
CA LYS A 59 -14.84 8.47 20.36
C LYS A 59 -13.50 8.35 21.07
N ASN A 60 -12.64 7.42 20.68
CA ASN A 60 -11.39 7.12 21.39
C ASN A 60 -10.17 7.69 20.63
N PRO A 61 -9.52 8.75 21.15
CA PRO A 61 -8.38 9.36 20.47
C PRO A 61 -7.14 8.45 20.39
N ALA A 62 -6.91 7.58 21.37
CA ALA A 62 -5.79 6.65 21.35
C ALA A 62 -5.97 5.59 20.26
N PHE A 63 -7.18 5.03 20.16
CA PHE A 63 -7.51 4.07 19.10
C PHE A 63 -7.46 4.71 17.71
N ARG A 64 -7.91 5.97 17.59
CA ARG A 64 -7.80 6.73 16.34
C ARG A 64 -6.34 6.91 15.89
N SER A 65 -5.43 7.20 16.82
CA SER A 65 -4.00 7.33 16.50
C SER A 65 -3.41 6.02 15.99
N GLN A 66 -3.77 4.90 16.62
CA GLN A 66 -3.31 3.56 16.19
C GLN A 66 -3.87 3.19 14.81
N PHE A 67 -5.14 3.49 14.57
CA PHE A 67 -5.76 3.31 13.25
C PHE A 67 -5.05 4.15 12.18
N HIS A 68 -4.75 5.41 12.48
CA HIS A 68 -4.01 6.28 11.57
C HIS A 68 -2.61 5.76 11.26
N GLU A 69 -1.85 5.34 12.28
CA GLU A 69 -0.51 4.74 12.10
C GLU A 69 -0.56 3.49 11.20
N MET A 70 -1.59 2.65 11.37
CA MET A 70 -1.81 1.49 10.52
C MET A 70 -2.05 1.91 9.07
N CYS A 71 -2.89 2.91 8.81
CA CYS A 71 -3.10 3.44 7.46
C CYS A 71 -1.79 3.96 6.84
N THR A 72 -1.01 4.76 7.58
CA THR A 72 0.26 5.34 7.10
C THR A 72 1.28 4.28 6.71
N LYS A 73 1.37 3.16 7.46
CA LYS A 73 2.28 2.03 7.16
C LYS A 73 2.02 1.39 5.79
N ILE A 74 0.81 1.53 5.25
CA ILE A 74 0.41 0.95 3.96
C ILE A 74 0.48 2.00 2.84
N GLY A 75 0.90 3.22 3.15
CA GLY A 75 0.91 4.35 2.22
C GLY A 75 -0.50 4.90 1.95
N VAL A 76 -1.43 4.68 2.89
CA VAL A 76 -2.79 5.16 2.82
C VAL A 76 -2.94 6.26 3.86
N ASP A 77 -3.22 7.48 3.44
CA ASP A 77 -3.50 8.57 4.38
C ASP A 77 -5.02 8.82 4.42
N PRO A 78 -5.69 8.55 5.56
CA PRO A 78 -7.12 8.80 5.72
C PRO A 78 -7.46 10.30 5.74
N LEU A 79 -6.46 11.19 5.81
CA LEU A 79 -6.60 12.65 5.88
C LEU A 79 -6.12 13.39 4.62
N ALA A 80 -5.42 12.72 3.70
CA ALA A 80 -4.81 13.37 2.54
C ALA A 80 -5.84 13.97 1.56
N SER A 81 -7.11 13.56 1.60
CA SER A 81 -8.13 14.10 0.72
C SER A 81 -9.53 14.02 1.31
N ASN A 82 -10.26 15.13 1.27
CA ASN A 82 -11.70 15.18 1.55
C ASN A 82 -12.54 14.42 0.51
N LYS A 83 -11.95 14.05 -0.63
CA LYS A 83 -12.51 13.13 -1.63
C LYS A 83 -11.83 11.77 -1.61
N GLY A 84 -11.03 11.51 -0.58
CA GLY A 84 -10.35 10.24 -0.40
C GLY A 84 -11.36 9.17 -0.02
N PHE A 85 -11.09 7.95 -0.47
CA PHE A 85 -11.88 6.75 -0.17
C PHE A 85 -12.31 6.65 1.30
N TRP A 86 -11.43 7.01 2.23
CA TRP A 86 -11.69 6.96 3.68
C TRP A 86 -12.50 8.13 4.23
N ALA A 87 -12.42 9.30 3.60
CA ALA A 87 -13.19 10.48 4.01
C ALA A 87 -14.68 10.24 3.77
N GLU A 88 -15.04 9.69 2.61
CA GLU A 88 -16.43 9.34 2.28
C GLU A 88 -16.94 8.11 3.07
N LEU A 89 -16.13 7.05 3.15
CA LEU A 89 -16.50 5.81 3.83
C LEU A 89 -16.69 5.99 5.35
N LEU A 90 -15.76 6.70 5.99
CA LEU A 90 -15.72 6.79 7.45
C LEU A 90 -16.23 8.13 7.99
N GLY A 91 -16.40 9.16 7.17
CA GLY A 91 -16.75 10.50 7.62
C GLY A 91 -15.71 11.09 8.58
N ILE A 92 -14.48 10.58 8.50
CA ILE A 92 -13.38 11.00 9.39
C ILE A 92 -12.83 12.37 8.95
N GLY A 93 -12.92 12.72 7.67
CA GLY A 93 -12.52 14.03 7.15
C GLY A 93 -13.21 15.18 7.89
N ASP A 94 -14.53 15.12 8.03
CA ASP A 94 -15.32 16.13 8.76
C ASP A 94 -14.93 16.19 10.25
N PHE A 95 -14.72 15.03 10.87
CA PHE A 95 -14.31 14.94 12.27
C PHE A 95 -12.94 15.61 12.54
N TYR A 96 -11.96 15.45 11.65
CA TYR A 96 -10.66 16.12 11.79
C TYR A 96 -10.70 17.61 11.42
N TYR A 97 -11.58 18.01 10.50
CA TYR A 97 -11.85 19.42 10.22
C TYR A 97 -12.42 20.13 11.45
N GLU A 98 -13.40 19.53 12.14
CA GLU A 98 -13.95 20.06 13.38
C GLU A 98 -12.85 20.20 14.45
N LEU A 99 -12.01 19.18 14.65
CA LEU A 99 -10.88 19.27 15.59
C LEU A 99 -9.88 20.37 15.23
N GLY A 100 -9.60 20.57 13.94
CA GLY A 100 -8.73 21.64 13.45
C GLY A 100 -9.27 23.03 13.79
N TRP A 101 -10.58 23.22 13.66
CA TRP A 101 -11.24 24.46 14.07
C TRP A 101 -11.20 24.69 15.57
N TYR A 102 -11.43 23.66 16.40
CA TYR A 102 -11.30 23.79 17.85
C TYR A 102 -9.85 24.10 18.29
N ARG A 103 -8.84 23.55 17.60
CA ARG A 103 -7.43 23.87 17.86
C ARG A 103 -7.11 25.34 17.54
N LEU A 104 -7.62 25.87 16.44
CA LEU A 104 -7.42 27.26 16.02
C LEU A 104 -8.15 28.25 16.94
N LEU A 105 -9.40 27.94 17.31
CA LEU A 105 -10.18 28.76 18.24
C LEU A 105 -9.59 28.85 19.65
N ILE A 106 -8.87 27.82 20.11
CA ILE A 106 -8.19 27.81 21.42
C ILE A 106 -6.83 28.53 21.37
N SER A 107 -6.20 28.65 20.21
CA SER A 107 -4.93 29.39 20.08
C SER A 107 -5.10 30.90 19.88
N ASP A 108 -6.32 31.36 19.58
CA ASP A 108 -6.68 32.77 19.43
C ASP A 108 -7.30 33.39 20.72
N TRP A 109 -7.17 32.72 21.88
CA TRP A 109 -7.51 33.22 23.23
C TRP A 109 -6.35 33.04 24.20
#